data_AF-G3IBM0-F1
#
_entry.id   AF-G3IBM0-F1
#
_cell.length_a   1.000
_cell.length_b   1.000
_cell.length_c   1.000
_cell.angle_alpha   90.00
_cell.angle_beta   90.00
_cell.angle_gamma   90.00
#
_symmetry.space_group_name_H-M   'P 1'
#
loop_
_entity.id
_entity.type
_entity.pdbx_description
1 polymer ?
#
loop_
_entity_poly.entity_id
_entity_poly.type
_entity_poly.pdbx_seq_one_letter_code
_entity_poly.pdbx_strand_id
1 'polypeptide(L)'
;MGTPEDVYRKDLKMIHGCPMVYAFALNWERIEEFQSRPDDLVITTYPKSGTTWISEIVDMVLNDGNVEKCKRDVITAKVPMLELTIPELQISGVVGDWKNYFTVAQNEKFDVIYKKEMSGTMLKFFKEIQSVEAST
;
A
#
# COMPACT_ATOMS: atom_id res chain seq x y z
N MET A 1 -13.77 -17.82 -11.34
CA MET A 1 -12.51 -17.22 -10.86
C MET A 1 -11.54 -18.37 -10.64
N GLY A 2 -10.28 -18.23 -11.07
CA GLY A 2 -9.23 -19.22 -10.80
C GLY A 2 -8.90 -19.27 -9.31
N THR A 3 -8.25 -20.34 -8.87
CA THR A 3 -7.82 -20.45 -7.46
C THR A 3 -6.56 -19.60 -7.24
N PRO A 4 -6.18 -19.27 -5.99
CA PRO A 4 -4.94 -18.54 -5.72
C PRO A 4 -3.71 -19.19 -6.36
N GLU A 5 -3.66 -20.52 -6.43
CA GLU A 5 -2.59 -21.30 -7.07
C GLU A 5 -2.43 -20.99 -8.56
N ASP A 6 -3.52 -20.69 -9.27
CA ASP A 6 -3.51 -20.41 -10.70
C ASP A 6 -2.81 -19.09 -11.06
N VAL A 7 -2.68 -18.18 -10.08
CA VAL A 7 -2.14 -16.83 -10.29
C VAL A 7 -0.76 -16.61 -9.66
N TYR A 8 -0.34 -17.47 -8.72
CA TYR A 8 0.98 -17.35 -8.10
C TYR A 8 2.10 -17.63 -9.11
N ARG A 9 3.19 -16.85 -9.00
CA ARG A 9 4.43 -16.99 -9.80
C ARG A 9 4.24 -16.90 -11.32
N LYS A 10 3.13 -16.33 -11.79
CA LYS A 10 2.95 -15.98 -13.21
C LYS A 10 3.76 -14.73 -13.56
N ASP A 11 4.19 -14.65 -14.81
CA ASP A 11 4.86 -13.46 -15.34
C ASP A 11 3.94 -12.24 -15.32
N LEU A 12 4.53 -11.05 -15.29
CA LEU A 12 3.80 -9.79 -15.34
C LEU A 12 3.05 -9.67 -16.67
N LYS A 13 1.82 -9.14 -16.61
CA LYS A 13 1.01 -8.85 -17.79
C LYS A 13 1.10 -7.37 -18.11
N MET A 14 1.39 -7.04 -19.36
CA MET A 14 1.45 -5.64 -19.81
C MET A 14 0.04 -5.08 -19.94
N ILE A 15 -0.21 -3.95 -19.29
CA ILE A 15 -1.46 -3.18 -19.36
C ILE A 15 -1.10 -1.73 -19.66
N HIS A 16 -1.54 -1.21 -20.81
CA HIS A 16 -1.23 0.16 -21.26
C HIS A 16 0.27 0.52 -21.18
N GLY A 17 1.15 -0.44 -21.45
CA GLY A 17 2.61 -0.26 -21.36
C GLY A 17 3.21 -0.38 -19.95
N CYS A 18 2.40 -0.61 -18.92
CA CYS A 18 2.83 -0.86 -17.55
C CYS A 18 2.86 -2.37 -17.24
N PRO A 19 3.93 -2.91 -16.64
CA PRO A 19 3.97 -4.29 -16.19
C PRO A 19 3.14 -4.46 -14.90
N MET A 20 2.04 -5.22 -14.98
CA MET A 20 1.12 -5.45 -13.88
C MET A 20 1.20 -6.88 -13.36
N VAL A 21 0.97 -7.06 -12.05
CA VAL A 21 0.84 -8.39 -11.44
C VAL A 21 -0.29 -9.15 -12.15
N TYR A 22 -0.01 -10.40 -12.55
CA TYR A 22 -0.93 -11.20 -13.36
C TYR A 22 -2.36 -11.22 -12.80
N ALA A 23 -2.51 -11.49 -11.49
CA ALA A 23 -3.81 -11.51 -10.81
C ALA A 23 -4.59 -10.19 -10.98
N PHE A 24 -3.91 -9.05 -10.84
CA PHE A 24 -4.53 -7.72 -10.91
C PHE A 24 -4.95 -7.35 -12.34
N ALA A 25 -4.28 -7.95 -13.33
CA ALA A 25 -4.55 -7.72 -14.74
C ALA A 25 -5.66 -8.63 -15.32
N LEU A 26 -6.29 -9.49 -14.51
CA LEU A 26 -7.33 -10.42 -14.95
C LEU A 26 -8.66 -9.72 -15.24
N ASN A 27 -9.06 -8.72 -14.45
CA ASN A 27 -10.34 -8.03 -14.59
C ASN A 27 -10.16 -6.53 -14.85
N TRP A 28 -9.20 -6.17 -15.71
CA TRP A 28 -8.84 -4.76 -15.95
C TRP A 28 -10.01 -3.92 -16.50
N GLU A 29 -10.87 -4.49 -17.35
CA GLU A 29 -12.06 -3.79 -17.88
C GLU A 29 -12.97 -3.27 -16.74
N ARG A 30 -13.14 -4.05 -15.66
CA ARG A 30 -13.93 -3.62 -14.49
C ARG A 30 -13.30 -2.47 -13.73
N ILE A 31 -11.97 -2.35 -13.78
CA ILE A 31 -11.24 -1.24 -13.16
C ILE A 31 -11.46 0.03 -13.98
N GLU A 32 -11.44 -0.07 -15.31
CA GLU A 32 -11.67 1.06 -16.23
C GLU A 32 -13.11 1.58 -16.15
N GLU A 33 -14.07 0.69 -15.92
CA GLU A 33 -15.49 1.03 -15.78
C GLU A 33 -15.88 1.47 -14.36
N PHE A 34 -14.95 1.44 -13.39
CA PHE A 34 -15.23 1.76 -11.99
C PHE A 34 -15.88 3.15 -11.84
N GLN A 35 -17.02 3.18 -11.18
CA GLN A 35 -17.77 4.41 -10.91
C GLN A 35 -17.50 4.87 -9.48
N SER A 36 -16.66 5.89 -9.32
CA SER A 36 -16.42 6.54 -8.03
C SER A 36 -17.65 7.30 -7.55
N ARG A 37 -17.74 7.48 -6.24
CA ARG A 37 -18.68 8.40 -5.60
C ARG A 37 -18.01 9.74 -5.30
N PRO A 38 -18.78 10.84 -5.19
CA PRO A 38 -18.22 12.16 -4.85
C PRO A 38 -17.51 12.22 -3.49
N ASP A 39 -17.85 11.30 -2.58
CA ASP A 39 -17.33 11.20 -1.21
C ASP A 39 -16.26 10.11 -1.03
N ASP A 40 -15.83 9.47 -2.11
CA ASP A 40 -14.77 8.46 -2.06
C ASP A 40 -13.41 9.11 -1.72
N LEU A 41 -12.65 8.46 -0.84
CA LEU A 41 -11.27 8.81 -0.54
C LEU A 41 -10.33 7.80 -1.22
N VAL A 42 -9.42 8.30 -2.05
CA VAL A 42 -8.46 7.46 -2.77
C VAL A 42 -7.07 7.55 -2.12
N ILE A 43 -6.52 6.40 -1.74
CA ILE A 43 -5.14 6.27 -1.29
C ILE A 43 -4.31 5.73 -2.47
N THR A 44 -3.51 6.60 -3.09
CA THR A 44 -2.61 6.21 -4.19
C THR A 44 -1.18 6.15 -3.69
N THR A 45 -0.57 4.97 -3.79
CA THR A 45 0.81 4.74 -3.35
C THR A 45 1.54 3.84 -4.35
N TYR A 46 2.83 4.08 -4.55
CA TYR A 46 3.66 3.08 -5.22
C TYR A 46 3.77 1.83 -4.31
N PRO A 47 3.87 0.61 -4.87
CA PRO A 47 3.99 -0.59 -4.07
C PRO A 47 5.07 -0.47 -3.00
N LYS A 48 4.74 -0.89 -1.77
CA LYS A 48 5.61 -0.87 -0.58
C LYS A 48 5.89 0.52 0.00
N SER A 49 5.20 1.58 -0.44
CA SER A 49 5.36 2.94 0.11
C SER A 49 4.45 3.27 1.31
N GLY A 50 4.05 2.26 2.09
CA GLY A 50 3.30 2.47 3.34
C GLY A 50 1.78 2.54 3.21
N THR A 51 1.19 1.92 2.18
CA THR A 51 -0.27 1.84 1.96
C THR A 51 -1.02 1.38 3.21
N THR A 52 -0.57 0.30 3.85
CA THR A 52 -1.18 -0.20 5.10
C THR A 52 -1.16 0.84 6.20
N TRP A 53 -0.07 1.60 6.33
CA TRP A 53 0.06 2.58 7.41
C TRP A 53 -0.89 3.76 7.21
N ILE A 54 -0.92 4.34 6.01
CA ILE A 54 -1.82 5.46 5.73
C ILE A 54 -3.29 5.02 5.75
N SER A 55 -3.61 3.79 5.33
CA SER A 55 -4.97 3.24 5.43
C SER A 55 -5.44 3.13 6.88
N GLU A 56 -4.59 2.69 7.82
CA GLU A 56 -4.95 2.66 9.25
C GLU A 56 -5.10 4.07 9.84
N ILE A 57 -4.26 5.03 9.46
CA ILE A 57 -4.43 6.43 9.88
C ILE A 57 -5.76 6.99 9.40
N VAL A 58 -6.11 6.80 8.13
CA VAL A 58 -7.36 7.28 7.55
C VAL A 58 -8.57 6.59 8.21
N ASP A 59 -8.53 5.27 8.41
CA ASP A 59 -9.59 4.53 9.09
C ASP A 59 -9.78 5.04 10.53
N MET A 60 -8.70 5.35 11.26
CA MET A 60 -8.79 5.99 12.57
C MET A 60 -9.45 7.37 12.52
N VAL A 61 -9.08 8.23 11.56
CA VAL A 61 -9.67 9.57 11.41
C VAL A 61 -11.17 9.48 11.09
N LEU A 62 -11.56 8.60 10.17
CA LEU A 62 -12.97 8.38 9.80
C LEU A 62 -13.81 7.80 10.94
N ASN A 63 -13.16 7.18 11.95
CA ASN A 63 -13.81 6.63 13.13
C ASN A 63 -13.58 7.46 14.40
N ASP A 64 -13.23 8.75 14.27
CA ASP A 64 -13.02 9.69 15.39
C ASP A 64 -11.98 9.18 16.42
N GLY A 65 -10.95 8.48 15.96
CA GLY A 65 -9.92 7.86 16.79
C GLY A 65 -10.39 6.63 17.58
N ASN A 66 -11.56 6.07 17.27
CA ASN A 66 -12.07 4.88 17.96
C ASN A 66 -11.37 3.61 17.48
N VAL A 67 -10.39 3.16 18.26
CA VAL A 67 -9.57 1.98 17.97
C VAL A 67 -10.39 0.70 17.87
N GLU A 68 -11.46 0.55 18.66
CA GLU A 68 -12.29 -0.66 18.63
C GLU A 68 -13.08 -0.78 17.32
N LYS A 69 -13.54 0.33 16.75
CA LYS A 69 -14.15 0.34 15.41
C LYS A 69 -13.14 -0.02 14.31
N CYS A 70 -11.86 0.32 14.49
CA CYS A 70 -10.81 0.02 13.50
C CYS A 70 -10.39 -1.46 13.48
N LYS A 71 -10.73 -2.24 14.53
CA LYS A 71 -10.46 -3.69 14.62
C LYS A 71 -11.52 -4.58 13.93
N ARG A 72 -12.50 -3.97 13.27
CA ARG A 72 -13.65 -4.66 12.65
C ARG A 72 -13.28 -5.70 11.58
N ASP A 73 -12.16 -5.52 10.89
CA ASP A 73 -11.74 -6.43 9.81
C ASP A 73 -10.26 -6.22 9.42
N VAL A 74 -9.75 -7.07 8.53
CA VAL A 74 -8.44 -6.92 7.89
C VAL A 74 -8.41 -5.71 6.95
N ILE A 75 -7.25 -5.06 6.85
CA ILE A 75 -7.10 -3.79 6.11
C ILE A 75 -7.59 -3.83 4.67
N THR A 76 -7.45 -4.97 3.97
CA THR A 76 -7.89 -5.15 2.58
C THR A 76 -9.41 -5.22 2.43
N ALA A 77 -10.13 -5.58 3.50
CA ALA A 77 -11.59 -5.50 3.56
C ALA A 77 -12.06 -4.10 4.02
N LYS A 78 -11.29 -3.45 4.90
CA LYS A 78 -11.57 -2.09 5.38
C LYS A 78 -11.37 -1.03 4.29
N VAL A 79 -10.30 -1.16 3.51
CA VAL A 79 -9.86 -0.24 2.47
C VAL A 79 -9.57 -1.09 1.23
N PRO A 80 -10.59 -1.36 0.39
CA PRO A 80 -10.45 -2.25 -0.75
C PRO A 80 -9.50 -1.66 -1.78
N MET A 81 -8.56 -2.47 -2.23
CA MET A 81 -7.69 -2.14 -3.37
C MET A 81 -8.48 -2.37 -4.66
N LEU A 82 -8.48 -1.38 -5.55
CA LEU A 82 -9.30 -1.40 -6.77
C LEU A 82 -8.92 -2.55 -7.70
N GLU A 83 -7.63 -2.90 -7.72
CA GLU A 83 -7.04 -3.92 -8.57
C GLU A 83 -7.04 -5.34 -7.95
N LEU A 84 -7.41 -5.48 -6.68
CA LEU A 84 -7.35 -6.76 -5.98
C LEU A 84 -8.60 -7.61 -6.28
N THR A 85 -8.47 -8.50 -7.26
CA THR A 85 -9.59 -9.32 -7.74
C THR A 85 -9.76 -10.65 -7.02
N ILE A 86 -8.81 -11.03 -6.15
CA ILE A 86 -8.79 -12.31 -5.42
C ILE A 86 -8.63 -12.00 -3.93
N PRO A 87 -9.72 -12.03 -3.14
CA PRO A 87 -9.69 -11.71 -1.71
C PRO A 87 -8.77 -12.62 -0.89
N GLU A 88 -8.59 -13.88 -1.29
CA GLU A 88 -7.72 -14.84 -0.58
C GLU A 88 -6.23 -14.68 -0.90
N LEU A 89 -5.86 -13.76 -1.80
CA LEU A 89 -4.46 -13.54 -2.15
C LEU A 89 -3.73 -12.92 -0.96
N GLN A 90 -2.88 -13.71 -0.30
CA GLN A 90 -2.05 -13.23 0.80
C GLN A 90 -0.94 -12.34 0.27
N ILE A 91 -1.11 -11.03 0.40
CA ILE A 91 -0.04 -10.06 0.15
C ILE A 91 0.79 -9.94 1.43
N SER A 92 1.79 -10.80 1.62
CA SER A 92 2.72 -10.67 2.74
C SER A 92 3.82 -9.65 2.40
N GLY A 93 4.23 -8.90 3.43
CA GLY A 93 5.37 -8.01 3.36
C GLY A 93 6.17 -8.14 4.64
N VAL A 94 7.50 -8.23 4.53
CA VAL A 94 8.38 -8.17 5.69
C VAL A 94 8.67 -6.70 5.98
N VAL A 95 8.55 -6.29 7.25
CA VAL A 95 8.91 -4.92 7.67
C VAL A 95 10.36 -4.66 7.28
N GLY A 96 10.61 -3.56 6.57
CA GLY A 96 11.95 -3.20 6.09
C GLY A 96 12.34 -3.80 4.72
N ASP A 97 11.55 -4.69 4.14
CA ASP A 97 11.84 -5.31 2.83
C ASP A 97 11.90 -4.28 1.69
N TRP A 98 11.22 -3.13 1.85
CA TRP A 98 11.29 -2.00 0.91
C TRP A 98 12.74 -1.57 0.59
N LYS A 99 13.68 -1.78 1.52
CA LYS A 99 15.11 -1.49 1.34
C LYS A 99 15.76 -2.33 0.23
N ASN A 100 15.17 -3.48 -0.13
CA ASN A 100 15.65 -4.37 -1.19
C ASN A 100 15.15 -3.97 -2.59
N TYR A 101 14.17 -3.07 -2.70
CA TYR A 101 13.56 -2.70 -3.98
C TYR A 101 14.20 -1.49 -4.65
N PHE A 102 14.96 -0.68 -3.91
CA PHE A 102 15.66 0.48 -4.46
C PHE A 102 17.15 0.21 -4.66
N THR A 103 17.66 0.60 -5.83
CA THR A 103 19.11 0.79 -6.01
C THR A 103 19.60 1.95 -5.16
N VAL A 104 20.91 1.98 -4.86
CA VAL A 104 21.55 3.08 -4.10
C VAL A 104 21.23 4.44 -4.74
N ALA A 105 21.35 4.55 -6.07
CA ALA A 105 21.07 5.79 -6.79
C ALA A 105 19.59 6.22 -6.71
N GLN A 106 18.64 5.27 -6.74
CA GLN A 106 17.22 5.57 -6.55
C GLN A 106 16.94 6.05 -5.12
N ASN A 107 17.59 5.44 -4.13
CA ASN A 107 17.44 5.83 -2.72
C ASN A 107 18.02 7.23 -2.46
N GLU A 108 19.17 7.55 -3.04
CA GLU A 108 19.76 8.89 -2.96
C GLU A 108 18.86 9.95 -3.62
N LYS A 109 18.29 9.64 -4.79
CA LYS A 109 17.34 10.52 -5.47
C LYS A 109 16.08 10.74 -4.62
N PHE A 110 15.57 9.70 -3.98
CA PHE A 110 14.44 9.79 -3.05
C PHE A 110 14.79 10.69 -1.86
N ASP A 111 15.96 10.51 -1.24
CA ASP A 111 16.42 11.33 -0.11
C ASP A 111 16.51 12.82 -0.44
N VAL A 112 16.97 13.18 -1.66
CA VAL A 112 17.02 14.57 -2.13
C VAL A 112 15.62 15.17 -2.22
N ILE A 113 14.68 14.46 -2.85
CA ILE A 113 13.29 14.89 -2.99
C ILE A 113 12.66 15.02 -1.59
N TYR A 114 12.81 14.00 -0.75
CA TYR A 114 12.28 13.98 0.60
C TYR A 114 12.74 15.20 1.42
N LYS A 115 14.05 15.46 1.46
CA LYS A 115 14.61 16.61 2.21
C LYS A 115 14.05 17.94 1.70
N LYS A 116 13.89 18.08 0.39
CA LYS A 116 13.34 19.29 -0.23
C LYS A 116 11.88 19.48 0.18
N GLU A 117 11.03 18.47 -0.07
CA GLU A 117 9.59 18.58 0.16
C GLU A 117 9.24 18.71 1.65
N MET A 118 10.04 18.14 2.55
CA MET A 118 9.78 18.19 4.00
C MET A 118 10.42 19.39 4.72
N SER A 119 11.21 20.22 4.03
CA SER A 119 12.04 21.28 4.64
C SER A 119 11.27 22.37 5.40
N GLY A 120 9.95 22.49 5.21
CA GLY A 120 9.08 23.44 5.90
C GLY A 120 8.16 22.82 6.95
N THR A 121 8.27 21.52 7.21
CA THR A 121 7.36 20.80 8.12
C THR A 121 8.00 20.57 9.49
N MET A 122 7.20 20.44 10.55
CA MET A 122 7.69 19.98 11.86
C MET A 122 7.88 18.45 11.94
N LEU A 123 7.67 17.73 10.83
CA LEU A 123 7.71 16.27 10.80
C LEU A 123 9.15 15.78 10.79
N LYS A 124 9.47 14.89 11.75
CA LYS A 124 10.75 14.19 11.80
C LYS A 124 10.55 12.76 11.28
N PHE A 125 11.27 12.42 10.22
CA PHE A 125 11.26 11.07 9.69
C PHE A 125 12.34 10.21 10.33
N PHE A 126 11.91 9.11 10.92
CA PHE A 126 12.81 8.13 11.52
C PHE A 126 13.04 7.03 10.49
N LYS A 127 14.29 6.93 10.00
CA LYS A 127 14.69 5.88 9.04
C LYS A 127 14.76 4.49 9.66
N GLU A 128 14.77 4.43 10.98
CA GLU A 128 14.89 3.19 11.77
C GLU A 128 13.90 3.24 12.93
N ILE A 129 13.23 2.11 13.17
CA ILE A 129 12.45 1.91 14.38
C ILE A 129 13.47 1.72 15.50
N GLN A 130 13.57 2.67 16.42
CA GLN A 130 14.34 2.47 17.63
C GLN A 130 13.65 1.39 18.45
N SER A 131 14.39 0.38 18.88
CA SER A 131 13.88 -0.62 19.82
C SER A 131 13.37 0.11 21.06
N VAL A 132 12.09 -0.09 21.36
CA VAL A 132 11.54 0.33 22.65
C VAL A 132 12.17 -0.58 23.69
N GLU A 133 13.13 -0.07 24.46
CA GLU A 133 13.49 -0.72 25.71
C GLU A 133 12.24 -0.67 26.58
N ALA A 134 11.61 -1.83 26.79
CA ALA A 134 10.51 -1.95 27.72
C ALA A 134 11.06 -1.54 29.09
N SER A 135 10.63 -0.38 29.59
CA SER A 135 10.89 0.02 30.96
C SER A 135 10.13 -0.95 31.86
N THR A 136 10.88 -1.84 32.51
CA THR A 136 10.43 -2.77 33.56
C THR A 136 9.81 -2.02 34.74
#